data_AF-A0A6G8P174-F1
#
_entry.id   AF-A0A6G8P174-F1
#
_cell.length_a   1.000
_cell.length_b   1.000
_cell.length_c   1.000
_cell.angle_alpha   90.00
_cell.angle_beta   90.00
_cell.angle_gamma   90.00
#
_symmetry.space_group_name_H-M   'P 1'
#
loop_
_entity.id
_entity.type
_entity.pdbx_description
1 polymer ?
#
loop_
_entity_poly.entity_id
_entity_poly.type
_entity_poly.pdbx_seq_one_letter_code
_entity_poly.pdbx_strand_id
1 'polypeptide(L)' 'MKLIAVARRWREENGYVGRGGVIVLFEGDVQSWFNTLRNPEHWQPGCVAIDEDGRS' A
#
# COMPACT_ATOMS: atom_id res chain seq x y z
N MET A 1 12.73 4.13 7.08
CA MET A 1 11.49 4.92 7.21
C MET A 1 10.35 3.98 7.57
N LYS A 2 9.35 4.40 8.36
CA LYS A 2 8.19 3.54 8.69
C LYS A 2 7.35 3.37 7.42
N LEU A 3 7.03 2.13 7.02
CA LEU A 3 6.25 1.80 5.81
C LEU A 3 4.93 2.59 5.69
N ILE A 4 4.30 2.87 6.83
CA ILE A 4 3.09 3.70 6.95
C ILE A 4 3.31 5.11 6.38
N ALA A 5 4.47 5.72 6.62
CA ALA A 5 4.78 7.04 6.10
C ALA A 5 4.96 7.02 4.58
N VAL A 6 5.55 5.95 4.03
CA VAL A 6 5.68 5.76 2.58
C VAL A 6 4.30 5.61 1.93
N ALA A 7 3.44 4.77 2.51
CA ALA A 7 2.07 4.57 2.02
C ALA A 7 1.24 5.86 2.05
N ARG A 8 1.30 6.63 3.15
CA ARG A 8 0.60 7.92 3.28
C ARG A 8 1.08 8.94 2.25
N ARG A 9 2.40 9.10 2.12
CA ARG A 9 3.00 10.02 1.15
C ARG A 9 2.57 9.67 -0.28
N TRP A 10 2.61 8.39 -0.66
CA TRP A 10 2.17 7.96 -1.98
C TRP A 10 0.69 8.32 -2.23
N ARG A 11 -0.19 8.13 -1.24
CA ARG A 11 -1.62 8.50 -1.37
C ARG A 11 -1.79 9.99 -1.59
N GLU A 12 -1.07 10.83 -0.85
CA GLU A 12 -1.12 12.28 -0.99
C GLU A 12 -0.63 12.73 -2.37
N GLU A 13 0.52 12.23 -2.81
CA GLU A 13 1.14 12.59 -4.09
C GLU A 13 0.33 12.10 -5.30
N ASN A 14 -0.41 10.99 -5.18
CA ASN A 14 -1.18 10.39 -6.27
C ASN A 14 -2.69 10.69 -6.20
N GLY A 15 -3.18 11.41 -5.19
CA GLY A 15 -4.60 11.75 -5.04
C GLY A 15 -5.51 10.58 -4.60
N TYR A 16 -4.96 9.63 -3.83
CA TYR A 16 -5.66 8.43 -3.31
C TYR A 16 -6.01 8.53 -1.81
N VAL A 17 -5.96 9.73 -1.24
CA VAL A 17 -6.47 9.99 0.11
C VAL A 17 -7.99 9.84 0.12
N GLY A 18 -8.53 9.10 1.09
CA GLY A 18 -9.98 8.88 1.26
C GLY A 18 -10.58 7.89 0.25
N ARG A 19 -9.75 7.17 -0.50
CA ARG A 19 -10.20 6.19 -1.51
C ARG A 19 -10.24 4.76 -0.95
N GLY A 20 -9.84 4.56 0.30
CA GLY A 20 -9.75 3.25 0.92
C GLY A 20 -8.70 2.36 0.25
N GLY A 21 -8.93 1.05 0.30
CA GLY A 21 -8.01 0.06 -0.25
C GLY A 21 -6.68 0.01 0.50
N VAL A 22 -5.71 -0.69 -0.08
CA VAL A 22 -4.38 -0.89 0.50
C VAL A 22 -3.28 -0.49 -0.48
N ILE A 23 -2.16 0.01 0.06
CA ILE A 23 -0.91 0.21 -0.65
C ILE A 23 -0.02 -0.99 -0.39
N VAL A 24 0.49 -1.64 -1.43
CA VAL A 24 1.39 -2.78 -1.31
C VAL A 24 2.82 -2.28 -1.46
N LEU A 25 3.65 -2.57 -0.45
CA LEU A 25 5.07 -2.25 -0.44
C LEU A 25 5.89 -3.53 -0.47
N PHE A 26 7.00 -3.50 -1.20
CA PHE A 26 8.01 -4.55 -1.21
C PHE A 26 9.38 -3.89 -1.02
N GLU A 27 10.16 -4.40 -0.05
CA GLU A 27 11.48 -3.84 0.32
C GLU A 27 11.51 -2.33 0.60
N GLY A 28 10.37 -1.75 0.97
CA GLY A 28 10.22 -0.33 1.28
C GLY A 28 9.65 0.53 0.16
N ASP A 29 9.49 -0.01 -1.04
CA ASP A 29 8.97 0.69 -2.21
C ASP A 29 7.53 0.32 -2.54
N VAL A 30 6.74 1.31 -2.97
CA VAL A 30 5.35 1.10 -3.38
C VAL A 30 5.31 0.36 -4.72
N GLN A 31 4.69 -0.81 -4.72
CA GLN A 31 4.48 -1.62 -5.91
C GLN A 31 3.13 -1.31 -6.56
N SER A 32 2.07 -1.15 -5.74
CA SER A 32 0.73 -0.95 -6.26
C SER A 32 -0.27 -0.44 -5.21
N TRP A 33 -1.44 -0.04 -5.67
CA TRP A 33 -2.63 0.20 -4.86
C TRP A 33 -3.77 -0.71 -5.31
N PHE A 34 -4.52 -1.26 -4.36
CA PHE A 34 -5.70 -2.09 -4.63
C PHE A 34 -6.90 -1.64 -3.78
N ASN A 35 -8.06 -1.43 -4.41
CA ASN A 35 -9.31 -1.21 -3.67
C ASN A 35 -9.88 -2.50 -3.06
N THR A 36 -9.57 -3.65 -3.66
CA THR A 36 -9.95 -4.99 -3.24
C THR A 36 -8.81 -5.94 -3.57
N LEU A 37 -8.46 -6.83 -2.64
CA LEU A 37 -7.43 -7.84 -2.86
C LEU A 37 -7.98 -8.93 -3.77
N ARG A 38 -7.66 -8.87 -5.07
CA ARG A 38 -8.18 -9.84 -6.05
C ARG A 38 -7.18 -10.92 -6.44
N ASN A 39 -5.87 -10.64 -6.37
CA ASN A 39 -4.83 -11.58 -6.80
C ASN A 39 -3.55 -11.47 -5.94
N PRO A 40 -3.62 -11.82 -4.64
CA PRO A 40 -2.44 -11.81 -3.78
C PRO A 40 -1.41 -12.90 -4.17
N GLU A 41 -1.82 -13.91 -4.95
CA GLU A 41 -0.93 -14.99 -5.41
C GLU A 41 0.22 -14.53 -6.32
N HIS A 42 0.12 -13.34 -6.92
CA HIS A 42 1.18 -12.76 -7.77
C HIS A 42 2.12 -11.84 -6.99
N TRP A 43 1.94 -11.71 -5.68
CA TRP A 43 2.77 -10.85 -4.86
C TRP A 43 4.08 -11.54 -4.53
N GLN A 44 5.15 -10.75 -4.49
CA GLN A 44 6.43 -11.24 -4.03
C GLN A 44 6.36 -11.54 -2.51
N PRO A 45 6.91 -12.68 -2.05
CA PRO A 45 7.01 -12.96 -0.62
C PRO A 45 7.68 -11.81 0.13
N GLY A 46 7.08 -11.36 1.23
CA GLY A 46 7.58 -10.19 1.99
C GLY A 46 6.90 -8.87 1.64
N CYS A 47 5.94 -8.86 0.71
CA CYS A 47 5.04 -7.72 0.54
C CYS A 47 4.28 -7.39 1.82
N VAL A 48 4.13 -6.09 2.10
CA VAL A 48 3.30 -5.56 3.19
C VAL A 48 2.22 -4.68 2.57
N ALA A 49 0.96 -5.03 2.80
CA ALA A 49 -0.17 -4.17 2.46
C ALA A 49 -0.39 -3.17 3.60
N ILE A 50 -0.70 -1.91 3.31
CA ILE A 50 -1.00 -0.88 4.31
C ILE A 50 -2.34 -0.24 3.96
N ASP A 51 -3.33 -0.35 4.85
CA ASP A 51 -4.62 0.30 4.71
C ASP A 51 -4.53 1.83 4.88
N GLU A 52 -5.65 2.52 4.71
CA GLU A 52 -5.69 3.98 4.82
C GLU A 52 -5.43 4.51 6.24
N ASP A 53 -5.74 3.72 7.26
CA ASP A 53 -5.47 4.06 8.66
C ASP A 53 -4.01 3.78 9.06
N GLY A 54 -3.28 3.01 8.24
CA GLY A 54 -1.90 2.62 8.47
C GLY A 54 -1.74 1.25 9.12
N ARG A 55 -2.76 0.38 9.06
CA ARG A 55 -2.67 -1.01 9.52
C ARG A 55 -2.11 -1.89 8.42
N SER A 56 -1.32 -2.89 8.81
CA SER A 56 -0.66 -3.84 7.92
C SER A 56 -1.24 -5.23 8.01
#